data_AF-A0A0A8GWZ3-F1
#
_entry.id   AF-A0A0A8GWZ3-F1
#
_cell.length_a   1.000
_cell.length_b   1.000
_cell.length_c   1.000
_cell.angle_alpha   90.00
_cell.angle_beta   90.00
_cell.angle_gamma   90.00
#
_symmetry.space_group_name_H-M   'P 1'
#
loop_
_entity.id
_entity.type
_entity.pdbx_description
1 polymer ?
#
loop_
_entity_poly.entity_id
_entity_poly.type
_entity_poly.pdbx_seq_one_letter_code
_entity_poly.pdbx_strand_id
1 'polypeptide(L)'
;MVNIINSTLPVRMQILEKKSYNRYVLLLNTKKLETKSMIELEVGEEYLAEVYEDKGVISFKNLLKKPKIRLFEEGVDLIEKLLQEGDEKAWYKKLITKKLIESKGAYEFEIYKEMFFAFFEGIYHIPFVYEGNRALFEARKNGNILEVYLYFEIFGALKIIIDNGKITHIQTPFAKVAQFLNEYFKFEVVKSLNPIFVFKRLIDIKG
;
A
#
# COMPACT_ATOMS: atom_id res chain seq x y z
N MET A 1 28.78 7.08 -16.91
CA MET A 1 27.48 6.38 -16.96
C MET A 1 26.65 6.91 -15.81
N VAL A 2 25.55 7.63 -16.09
CA VAL A 2 24.67 8.14 -15.05
C VAL A 2 23.91 6.94 -14.48
N ASN A 3 24.07 6.67 -13.18
CA ASN A 3 23.27 5.68 -12.45
C ASN A 3 21.84 6.23 -12.37
N ILE A 4 21.00 5.89 -13.36
CA ILE A 4 19.66 6.48 -13.56
C ILE A 4 18.66 5.97 -12.50
N ILE A 5 19.00 4.94 -11.73
CA ILE A 5 18.06 4.27 -10.83
C ILE A 5 18.81 3.88 -9.55
N ASN A 6 18.36 4.41 -8.41
CA ASN A 6 18.74 3.84 -7.11
C ASN A 6 18.21 2.41 -7.11
N SER A 7 19.11 1.44 -7.26
CA SER A 7 18.73 0.08 -7.63
C SER A 7 18.04 -0.66 -6.50
N THR A 8 18.11 -0.18 -5.25
CA THR A 8 17.59 -0.86 -4.06
C THR A 8 16.09 -0.67 -3.84
N LEU A 9 15.54 0.50 -4.18
CA LEU A 9 14.14 0.83 -3.94
C LEU A 9 13.27 0.59 -5.19
N PRO A 10 12.00 0.20 -5.03
CA PRO A 10 11.06 0.13 -6.13
C PRO A 10 10.91 1.49 -6.84
N VAL A 11 10.74 1.45 -8.16
CA VAL A 11 10.48 2.64 -8.96
C VAL A 11 9.00 2.79 -9.23
N ARG A 12 8.53 4.04 -9.22
CA ARG A 12 7.17 4.40 -9.60
C ARG A 12 7.05 4.50 -11.11
N MET A 13 6.03 3.84 -11.66
CA MET A 13 5.67 3.92 -13.07
C MET A 13 4.16 4.17 -13.22
N GLN A 14 3.79 5.03 -14.16
CA GLN A 14 2.39 5.29 -14.50
C GLN A 14 2.08 4.70 -15.87
N ILE A 15 0.95 3.99 -16.01
CA ILE A 15 0.53 3.43 -17.29
C ILE A 15 -0.28 4.47 -18.05
N LEU A 16 0.25 4.97 -19.16
CA LEU A 16 -0.37 6.05 -19.92
C LEU A 16 -1.34 5.52 -20.97
N GLU A 17 -0.99 4.43 -21.65
CA GLU A 17 -1.73 3.94 -22.80
C GLU A 17 -1.49 2.44 -23.03
N LYS A 18 -2.51 1.71 -23.49
CA LYS A 18 -2.37 0.35 -24.05
C LYS A 18 -2.38 0.44 -25.57
N LYS A 19 -1.24 0.17 -26.21
CA LYS A 19 -1.05 0.31 -27.66
C LYS A 19 -1.62 -0.86 -28.45
N SER A 20 -1.44 -2.07 -27.94
CA SER A 20 -1.90 -3.31 -28.57
C SER A 20 -1.90 -4.45 -27.54
N TYR A 21 -2.17 -5.68 -27.98
CA TYR A 21 -2.06 -6.86 -27.12
C TYR A 21 -0.70 -6.86 -26.41
N ASN A 22 -0.73 -6.87 -25.08
CA ASN A 22 0.41 -6.86 -24.16
C ASN A 22 1.42 -5.69 -24.25
N ARG A 23 1.19 -4.67 -25.09
CA ARG A 23 2.08 -3.51 -25.25
C ARG A 23 1.50 -2.25 -24.61
N TYR A 24 2.32 -1.58 -23.81
CA TYR A 24 1.94 -0.40 -23.04
C TYR A 24 2.96 0.72 -23.19
N VAL A 25 2.48 1.96 -23.09
CA VAL A 25 3.31 3.15 -22.86
C VAL A 25 3.26 3.46 -21.38
N LEU A 26 4.43 3.50 -20.74
CA LEU A 26 4.56 3.91 -19.35
C LEU A 26 5.34 5.21 -19.23
N LEU A 27 5.04 5.97 -18.17
CA LEU A 27 5.86 7.08 -17.69
C LEU A 27 6.70 6.58 -16.52
N LEU A 28 8.03 6.62 -16.69
CA LEU A 28 8.99 6.36 -15.63
C LEU A 28 9.76 7.66 -15.36
N ASN A 29 9.59 8.24 -14.17
CA ASN A 29 10.04 9.59 -13.85
C ASN A 29 9.52 10.60 -14.89
N THR A 30 10.38 11.11 -15.77
CA THR A 30 10.04 12.06 -16.84
C THR A 30 10.08 11.44 -18.25
N LYS A 31 10.39 10.14 -18.36
CA LYS A 31 10.57 9.47 -19.65
C LYS A 31 9.38 8.57 -19.98
N LYS A 32 8.88 8.72 -21.22
CA LYS A 32 7.92 7.78 -21.80
C LYS A 32 8.66 6.60 -22.41
N LEU A 33 8.24 5.38 -22.08
CA LEU A 33 8.85 4.14 -22.56
C LEU A 33 7.76 3.20 -23.07
N GLU A 34 8.03 2.53 -24.18
CA GLU A 34 7.21 1.41 -24.64
C GLU A 34 7.70 0.11 -24.00
N THR A 35 6.77 -0.71 -23.51
CA THR A 35 7.10 -1.99 -22.90
C THR A 35 6.12 -3.08 -23.29
N LYS A 36 6.51 -4.34 -23.05
CA LYS A 36 5.65 -5.51 -23.07
C LYS A 36 5.42 -5.98 -21.64
N SER A 37 4.17 -6.28 -21.28
CA SER A 37 3.82 -6.84 -19.98
C SER A 37 3.16 -8.20 -20.15
N MET A 38 3.57 -9.17 -19.33
CA MET A 38 2.94 -10.50 -19.29
C MET A 38 1.67 -10.53 -18.42
N ILE A 39 1.42 -9.46 -17.67
CA ILE A 39 0.19 -9.24 -16.90
C ILE A 39 -0.57 -8.05 -17.47
N GLU A 40 -1.89 -8.05 -17.30
CA GLU A 40 -2.72 -6.92 -17.68
C GLU A 40 -2.41 -5.73 -16.75
N LEU A 41 -2.16 -4.56 -17.35
CA LEU A 41 -1.91 -3.31 -16.64
C LEU A 41 -3.07 -2.35 -16.89
N GLU A 42 -3.53 -1.69 -15.84
CA GLU A 42 -4.64 -0.75 -15.92
C GLU A 42 -4.13 0.62 -16.37
N VAL A 43 -4.72 1.13 -17.45
CA VAL A 43 -4.41 2.47 -17.98
C VAL A 43 -4.87 3.54 -16.99
N GLY A 44 -4.01 4.53 -16.74
CA GLY A 44 -4.24 5.61 -15.79
C GLY A 44 -3.78 5.29 -14.36
N GLU A 45 -3.45 4.03 -14.06
CA GLU A 45 -3.02 3.60 -12.73
C GLU A 45 -1.50 3.62 -12.59
N GLU A 46 -1.05 3.64 -11.33
CA GLU A 46 0.37 3.68 -10.96
C GLU A 46 0.80 2.36 -10.34
N TYR A 47 2.04 1.99 -10.59
CA TYR A 47 2.66 0.76 -10.09
C TYR A 47 4.03 1.07 -9.50
N LEU A 48 4.42 0.29 -8.50
CA LEU A 48 5.79 0.15 -8.05
C LEU A 48 6.38 -1.11 -8.68
N ALA A 49 7.64 -1.05 -9.10
CA ALA A 49 8.33 -2.20 -9.69
C ALA A 49 9.81 -2.19 -9.33
N GLU A 50 10.42 -3.38 -9.30
CA GLU A 50 11.88 -3.48 -9.25
C GLU A 50 12.47 -3.44 -10.65
N VAL A 51 13.58 -2.70 -10.77
CA VAL A 51 14.30 -2.59 -12.03
C VAL A 51 15.50 -3.51 -12.05
N TYR A 52 15.60 -4.30 -13.12
CA TYR A 52 16.74 -5.16 -13.41
C TYR A 52 17.30 -4.79 -14.78
N GLU A 53 18.62 -4.68 -14.87
CA GLU A 53 19.32 -4.48 -16.13
C GLU A 53 20.18 -5.71 -16.41
N ASP A 54 19.97 -6.33 -17.57
CA ASP A 54 20.80 -7.43 -18.07
C ASP A 54 21.18 -7.15 -19.51
N LYS A 55 22.50 -7.04 -19.79
CA LYS A 55 23.05 -6.78 -21.13
C LYS A 55 22.37 -5.62 -21.88
N GLY A 56 22.06 -4.53 -21.16
CA GLY A 56 21.40 -3.34 -21.70
C GLY A 56 19.88 -3.46 -21.87
N VAL A 57 19.28 -4.59 -21.50
CA VAL A 57 17.83 -4.78 -21.47
C VAL A 57 17.32 -4.45 -20.06
N ILE A 58 16.43 -3.46 -19.98
CA ILE A 58 15.74 -3.11 -18.73
C ILE A 58 14.48 -3.97 -18.61
N SER A 59 14.32 -4.64 -17.47
CA SER A 59 13.12 -5.40 -17.12
C SER A 59 12.56 -4.94 -15.77
N PHE A 60 11.23 -4.93 -15.68
CA PHE A 60 10.50 -4.60 -14.46
C PHE A 60 9.90 -5.87 -13.88
N LYS A 61 10.15 -6.14 -12.60
CA LYS A 61 9.61 -7.32 -11.90
C LYS A 61 8.89 -6.89 -10.62
N ASN A 62 8.13 -7.82 -10.04
CA ASN A 62 7.42 -7.63 -8.78
C ASN A 62 6.50 -6.40 -8.79
N LEU A 63 5.71 -6.26 -9.86
CA LEU A 63 4.83 -5.12 -10.03
C LEU A 63 3.74 -5.13 -8.95
N LEU A 64 3.62 -4.01 -8.25
CA LEU A 64 2.59 -3.77 -7.25
C LEU A 64 1.77 -2.55 -7.68
N LYS A 65 0.46 -2.72 -7.88
CA LYS A 65 -0.43 -1.59 -8.13
C LYS A 65 -0.47 -0.70 -6.88
N LYS A 66 -0.26 0.60 -7.06
CA LYS A 66 -0.35 1.58 -5.97
C LYS A 66 -1.80 1.65 -5.46
N PRO A 67 -2.05 1.42 -4.16
CA PRO A 67 -3.37 1.61 -3.58
C PRO A 67 -3.79 3.08 -3.64
N LYS A 68 -5.10 3.31 -3.78
CA LYS A 68 -5.68 4.65 -3.74
C LYS A 68 -5.82 5.09 -2.29
N ILE A 69 -4.81 5.78 -1.79
CA ILE A 69 -4.73 6.27 -0.41
C ILE A 69 -5.11 7.75 -0.38
N ARG A 70 -5.95 8.17 0.57
CA ARG A 70 -6.19 9.59 0.87
C ARG A 70 -5.12 10.10 1.82
N LEU A 71 -4.72 11.36 1.67
CA LEU A 71 -3.81 12.04 2.58
C LEU A 71 -4.55 12.24 3.93
N PHE A 72 -3.93 11.84 5.03
CA PHE A 72 -4.50 11.99 6.37
C PHE A 72 -3.37 12.26 7.36
N GLU A 73 -3.21 13.51 7.76
CA GLU A 73 -2.08 13.96 8.59
C GLU A 73 -2.21 13.40 10.02
N GLU A 74 -3.44 13.27 10.53
CA GLU A 74 -3.71 12.74 11.87
C GLU A 74 -3.56 11.21 11.96
N GLY A 75 -3.20 10.54 10.85
CA GLY A 75 -3.12 9.09 10.79
C GLY A 75 -2.05 8.50 11.70
N VAL A 76 -0.89 9.15 11.84
CA VAL A 76 0.21 8.67 12.69
C VAL A 76 -0.22 8.67 14.16
N ASP A 77 -0.77 9.78 14.66
CA ASP A 77 -1.26 9.91 16.03
C ASP A 77 -2.31 8.83 16.36
N LEU A 78 -3.17 8.51 15.38
CA LEU A 78 -4.19 7.48 15.54
C LEU A 78 -3.59 6.06 15.62
N ILE A 79 -2.55 5.79 14.84
CA ILE A 79 -1.81 4.51 14.89
C ILE A 79 -1.09 4.39 16.23
N GLU A 80 -0.41 5.44 16.69
CA GLU A 80 0.28 5.43 17.99
C GLU A 80 -0.69 5.16 19.14
N LYS A 81 -1.85 5.83 19.12
CA LYS A 81 -2.93 5.59 20.07
C LYS A 81 -3.42 4.13 20.03
N LEU A 82 -3.57 3.56 18.84
CA LEU A 82 -3.95 2.14 18.65
C LEU A 82 -2.94 1.16 19.26
N LEU A 83 -1.65 1.51 19.23
CA LEU A 83 -0.59 0.65 19.77
C LEU A 83 -0.40 0.79 21.29
N GLN A 84 -0.84 1.91 21.87
CA GLN A 84 -0.60 2.23 23.29
C GLN A 84 -1.81 1.98 24.19
N GLU A 85 -3.03 2.23 23.69
CA GLU A 85 -4.25 2.14 24.49
C GLU A 85 -4.93 0.76 24.38
N GLY A 86 -5.38 0.23 25.53
CA GLY A 86 -6.26 -0.94 25.56
C GLY A 86 -7.72 -0.58 25.25
N ASP A 87 -8.57 -1.60 25.08
CA ASP A 87 -9.98 -1.47 24.68
C ASP A 87 -10.15 -0.68 23.36
N GLU A 88 -9.27 -0.98 22.41
CA GLU A 88 -9.12 -0.25 21.18
C GLU A 88 -10.39 -0.24 20.33
N LYS A 89 -11.18 -1.30 20.42
CA LYS A 89 -12.46 -1.40 19.70
C LYS A 89 -13.46 -0.34 20.15
N ALA A 90 -13.58 -0.08 21.44
CA ALA A 90 -14.61 0.82 21.96
C ALA A 90 -14.29 2.28 21.58
N TRP A 91 -13.07 2.74 21.87
CA TRP A 91 -12.69 4.12 21.61
C TRP A 91 -12.56 4.40 20.11
N TYR A 92 -12.02 3.47 19.32
CA TYR A 92 -11.83 3.66 17.88
C TYR A 92 -13.17 3.77 17.15
N LYS A 93 -14.13 2.89 17.51
CA LYS A 93 -15.50 2.97 17.01
C LYS A 93 -16.13 4.33 17.32
N LYS A 94 -16.06 4.77 18.58
CA LYS A 94 -16.63 6.05 19.02
C LYS A 94 -15.99 7.23 18.29
N LEU A 95 -14.66 7.20 18.11
CA LEU A 95 -13.91 8.22 17.39
C LEU A 95 -14.39 8.32 15.94
N ILE A 96 -14.38 7.21 15.20
CA ILE A 96 -14.75 7.23 13.77
C ILE A 96 -16.21 7.65 13.59
N THR A 97 -17.13 7.10 14.38
CA THR A 97 -18.56 7.48 14.27
C THR A 97 -18.76 8.96 14.56
N LYS A 98 -18.08 9.50 15.58
CA LYS A 98 -18.13 10.94 15.88
C LYS A 98 -17.59 11.76 14.71
N LYS A 99 -16.40 11.41 14.20
CA LYS A 99 -15.74 12.12 13.09
C LYS A 99 -16.55 12.06 11.80
N LEU A 100 -17.22 10.95 11.51
CA LEU A 100 -18.16 10.85 10.39
C LEU A 100 -19.31 11.85 10.48
N ILE A 101 -19.93 11.98 11.66
CA ILE A 101 -21.05 12.91 11.89
C ILE A 101 -20.58 14.37 11.83
N GLU A 102 -19.38 14.64 12.34
CA GLU A 102 -18.81 15.98 12.42
C GLU A 102 -18.06 16.44 11.15
N SER A 103 -17.85 15.53 10.18
CA SER A 103 -17.11 15.80 8.95
C SER A 103 -17.73 16.97 8.18
N LYS A 104 -16.92 17.97 7.86
CA LYS A 104 -17.41 19.21 7.21
C LYS A 104 -17.28 19.19 5.70
N GLY A 105 -16.49 18.26 5.15
CA GLY A 105 -16.21 18.16 3.73
C GLY A 105 -16.21 16.73 3.24
N ALA A 106 -16.48 16.56 1.94
CA ALA A 106 -16.48 15.25 1.29
C ALA A 106 -15.16 14.51 1.47
N TYR A 107 -14.02 15.21 1.44
CA TYR A 107 -12.71 14.58 1.59
C TYR A 107 -12.53 13.89 2.95
N GLU A 108 -12.79 14.63 4.03
CA GLU A 108 -12.71 14.14 5.40
C GLU A 108 -13.72 13.02 5.64
N PHE A 109 -14.96 13.22 5.20
CA PHE A 109 -16.02 12.22 5.30
C PHE A 109 -15.62 10.90 4.64
N GLU A 110 -15.05 10.96 3.44
CA GLU A 110 -14.62 9.78 2.70
C GLU A 110 -13.51 9.00 3.41
N ILE A 111 -12.57 9.67 4.08
CA ILE A 111 -11.53 9.02 4.90
C ILE A 111 -12.19 8.23 6.03
N TYR A 112 -12.95 8.91 6.89
CA TYR A 112 -13.57 8.25 8.04
C TYR A 112 -14.60 7.20 7.63
N LYS A 113 -15.24 7.35 6.46
CA LYS A 113 -16.13 6.34 5.89
C LYS A 113 -15.36 5.07 5.59
N GLU A 114 -14.25 5.15 4.87
CA GLU A 114 -13.45 3.96 4.57
C GLU A 114 -12.92 3.28 5.83
N MET A 115 -12.45 4.07 6.80
CA MET A 115 -12.03 3.56 8.11
C MET A 115 -13.19 2.86 8.85
N PHE A 116 -14.41 3.40 8.78
CA PHE A 116 -15.60 2.81 9.40
C PHE A 116 -15.99 1.47 8.77
N PHE A 117 -15.98 1.40 7.44
CA PHE A 117 -16.31 0.16 6.73
C PHE A 117 -15.26 -0.93 6.99
N ALA A 118 -13.98 -0.60 6.96
CA ALA A 118 -12.92 -1.52 7.33
C ALA A 118 -13.09 -2.03 8.77
N PHE A 119 -13.41 -1.12 9.69
CA PHE A 119 -13.61 -1.47 11.09
C PHE A 119 -14.80 -2.43 11.30
N PHE A 120 -15.87 -2.30 10.49
CA PHE A 120 -16.99 -3.24 10.50
C PHE A 120 -16.58 -4.65 10.04
N GLU A 121 -15.55 -4.76 9.19
CA GLU A 121 -14.92 -6.02 8.80
C GLU A 121 -13.83 -6.50 9.79
N GLY A 122 -13.69 -5.82 10.94
CA GLY A 122 -12.69 -6.14 11.97
C GLY A 122 -11.27 -5.72 11.58
N ILE A 123 -11.13 -4.75 10.68
CA ILE A 123 -9.85 -4.26 10.17
C ILE A 123 -9.68 -2.79 10.59
N TYR A 124 -8.58 -2.48 11.26
CA TYR A 124 -8.14 -1.08 11.39
C TYR A 124 -7.53 -0.71 10.05
N HIS A 125 -8.11 0.26 9.34
CA HIS A 125 -7.58 0.82 8.10
C HIS A 125 -7.33 2.30 8.36
N ILE A 126 -6.07 2.73 8.33
CA ILE A 126 -5.67 4.10 8.69
C ILE A 126 -4.71 4.61 7.62
N PRO A 127 -5.14 5.50 6.70
CA PRO A 127 -4.21 6.26 5.88
C PRO A 127 -3.35 7.16 6.78
N PHE A 128 -2.12 7.43 6.41
CA PHE A 128 -1.26 8.36 7.15
C PHE A 128 -0.25 9.04 6.22
N VAL A 129 0.50 10.01 6.76
CA VAL A 129 1.58 10.69 6.04
C VAL A 129 2.92 10.29 6.62
N TYR A 130 3.85 9.92 5.75
CA TYR A 130 5.22 9.57 6.09
C TYR A 130 6.18 10.32 5.16
N GLU A 131 7.02 11.18 5.73
CA GLU A 131 7.95 12.04 4.98
C GLU A 131 7.28 12.82 3.84
N GLY A 132 6.06 13.33 4.08
CA GLY A 132 5.28 14.07 3.08
C GLY A 132 4.61 13.20 2.00
N ASN A 133 4.76 11.87 2.07
CA ASN A 133 4.13 10.92 1.14
C ASN A 133 2.97 10.19 1.81
N ARG A 134 2.02 9.73 0.98
CA ARG A 134 0.90 8.93 1.48
C ARG A 134 1.38 7.54 1.88
N ALA A 135 0.86 7.05 2.98
CA ALA A 135 1.10 5.71 3.47
C ALA A 135 -0.20 5.11 4.01
N LEU A 136 -0.23 3.79 4.15
CA LEU A 136 -1.40 3.08 4.65
C LEU A 136 -0.98 2.07 5.70
N PHE A 137 -1.66 2.11 6.84
CA PHE A 137 -1.58 1.12 7.90
C PHE A 137 -2.88 0.33 7.90
N GLU A 138 -2.76 -1.00 7.92
CA GLU A 138 -3.90 -1.85 8.23
C GLU A 138 -3.53 -2.91 9.25
N ALA A 139 -4.46 -3.24 10.14
CA ALA A 139 -4.26 -4.30 11.11
C ALA A 139 -5.53 -5.13 11.30
N ARG A 140 -5.35 -6.45 11.42
CA ARG A 140 -6.42 -7.39 11.74
C ARG A 140 -5.92 -8.43 12.74
N LYS A 141 -6.69 -8.62 13.82
CA LYS A 141 -6.40 -9.64 14.83
C LYS A 141 -7.35 -10.83 14.68
N ASN A 142 -6.80 -12.03 14.60
CA ASN A 142 -7.53 -13.28 14.61
C ASN A 142 -6.94 -14.24 15.67
N GLY A 143 -7.61 -14.35 16.82
CA GLY A 143 -7.06 -15.03 17.98
C GLY A 143 -5.76 -14.38 18.46
N ASN A 144 -4.69 -15.17 18.50
CA ASN A 144 -3.35 -14.72 18.91
C ASN A 144 -2.51 -14.18 17.75
N ILE A 145 -3.02 -14.27 16.51
CA ILE A 145 -2.34 -13.79 15.32
C ILE A 145 -2.80 -12.37 15.03
N LEU A 146 -1.85 -11.46 14.88
CA LEU A 146 -2.02 -10.11 14.39
C LEU A 146 -1.33 -9.98 13.03
N GLU A 147 -2.11 -9.63 12.02
CA GLU A 147 -1.62 -9.27 10.70
C GLU A 147 -1.56 -7.75 10.60
N VAL A 148 -0.40 -7.20 10.29
CA VAL A 148 -0.23 -5.77 9.99
C VAL A 148 0.21 -5.63 8.54
N TYR A 149 -0.49 -4.83 7.76
CA TYR A 149 -0.10 -4.43 6.42
C TYR A 149 0.33 -2.97 6.47
N LEU A 150 1.48 -2.68 5.87
CA LEU A 150 1.99 -1.33 5.67
C LEU A 150 2.20 -1.11 4.19
N TYR A 151 1.84 0.07 3.70
CA TYR A 151 2.25 0.53 2.39
C TYR A 151 2.90 1.89 2.51
N PHE A 152 4.08 2.02 1.92
CA PHE A 152 4.77 3.29 1.74
C PHE A 152 4.97 3.54 0.25
N GLU A 153 4.80 4.79 -0.22
CA GLU A 153 5.05 5.11 -1.63
C GLU A 153 6.50 4.83 -2.08
N ILE A 154 7.45 4.78 -1.14
CA ILE A 154 8.88 4.58 -1.41
C ILE A 154 9.29 3.10 -1.31
N PHE A 155 8.83 2.38 -0.29
CA PHE A 155 9.22 0.99 -0.03
C PHE A 155 8.22 -0.04 -0.58
N GLY A 156 7.04 0.42 -0.98
CA GLY A 156 5.92 -0.43 -1.34
C GLY A 156 5.30 -1.14 -0.13
N ALA A 157 4.76 -2.32 -0.36
CA ALA A 157 3.98 -3.03 0.64
C ALA A 157 4.80 -4.00 1.48
N LEU A 158 4.48 -4.03 2.78
CA LEU A 158 5.02 -4.94 3.78
C LEU A 158 3.85 -5.60 4.52
N LYS A 159 3.95 -6.89 4.83
CA LYS A 159 3.04 -7.57 5.76
C LYS A 159 3.83 -8.15 6.91
N ILE A 160 3.47 -7.80 8.12
CA ILE A 160 4.11 -8.28 9.35
C ILE A 160 3.11 -9.25 10.01
N ILE A 161 3.57 -10.47 10.29
CA ILE A 161 2.77 -11.46 11.02
C ILE A 161 3.32 -11.60 12.43
N ILE A 162 2.49 -11.25 13.40
CA ILE A 162 2.80 -11.35 14.83
C ILE A 162 1.96 -12.48 15.41
N ASP A 163 2.60 -13.44 16.07
CA ASP A 163 1.93 -14.51 16.80
C ASP A 163 2.38 -14.51 18.26
N ASN A 164 1.42 -14.52 19.19
CA ASN A 164 1.68 -14.45 20.63
C ASN A 164 2.65 -13.30 21.01
N GLY A 165 2.47 -12.14 20.37
CA GLY A 165 3.29 -10.93 20.63
C GLY A 165 4.69 -10.94 20.02
N LYS A 166 5.05 -11.96 19.23
CA LYS A 166 6.35 -12.05 18.54
C LYS A 166 6.18 -11.94 17.04
N ILE A 167 7.02 -11.14 16.40
CA ILE A 167 7.12 -11.11 14.94
C ILE A 167 7.63 -12.48 14.48
N THR A 168 6.84 -13.18 13.66
CA THR A 168 7.20 -14.49 13.12
C THR A 168 7.90 -14.37 11.77
N HIS A 169 7.40 -13.50 10.89
CA HIS A 169 8.01 -13.17 9.60
C HIS A 169 7.43 -11.86 9.06
N ILE A 170 8.19 -11.24 8.17
CA ILE A 170 7.78 -10.05 7.41
C ILE A 170 7.83 -10.40 5.93
N GLN A 171 6.78 -10.04 5.18
CA GLN A 171 6.65 -10.34 3.76
C GLN A 171 6.71 -9.05 2.95
N THR A 172 7.33 -9.11 1.76
CA THR A 172 7.29 -8.03 0.77
C THR A 172 7.35 -8.62 -0.64
N PRO A 173 6.76 -7.97 -1.67
CA PRO A 173 6.97 -8.41 -3.04
C PRO A 173 8.34 -8.03 -3.59
N PHE A 174 9.07 -7.13 -2.93
CA PHE A 174 10.30 -6.56 -3.45
C PHE A 174 11.54 -7.23 -2.85
N ALA A 175 12.20 -8.08 -3.63
CA ALA A 175 13.43 -8.78 -3.26
C ALA A 175 14.56 -7.86 -2.79
N LYS A 176 14.71 -6.68 -3.38
CA LYS A 176 15.76 -5.72 -3.03
C LYS A 176 15.45 -4.98 -1.73
N VAL A 177 14.16 -4.71 -1.46
CA VAL A 177 13.72 -4.20 -0.15
C VAL A 177 13.92 -5.27 0.92
N ALA A 178 13.55 -6.53 0.63
CA ALA A 178 13.80 -7.64 1.53
C ALA A 178 15.29 -7.77 1.84
N GLN A 179 16.17 -7.73 0.82
CA GLN A 179 17.62 -7.79 1.00
C GLN A 179 18.14 -6.64 1.86
N PHE A 180 17.70 -5.42 1.59
CA PHE A 180 18.10 -4.23 2.34
C PHE A 180 17.69 -4.29 3.82
N LEU A 181 16.50 -4.81 4.12
CA LEU A 181 15.98 -4.88 5.49
C LEU A 181 16.32 -6.19 6.20
N ASN A 182 16.90 -7.18 5.50
CA ASN A 182 17.20 -8.50 6.08
C ASN A 182 18.21 -8.46 7.23
N GLU A 183 19.01 -7.38 7.30
CA GLU A 183 19.94 -7.13 8.40
C GLU A 183 19.22 -6.89 9.74
N TYR A 184 17.97 -6.44 9.70
CA TYR A 184 17.17 -6.05 10.87
C TYR A 184 16.06 -7.04 11.19
N PHE A 185 15.46 -7.67 10.18
CA PHE A 185 14.37 -8.63 10.35
C PHE A 185 14.45 -9.75 9.32
N LYS A 186 13.88 -10.93 9.60
CA LYS A 186 13.79 -12.00 8.61
C LYS A 186 12.66 -11.71 7.62
N PHE A 187 13.02 -11.42 6.37
CA PHE A 187 12.07 -11.18 5.28
C PHE A 187 11.82 -12.41 4.41
N GLU A 188 10.58 -12.56 3.98
CA GLU A 188 10.15 -13.48 2.94
C GLU A 188 9.71 -12.69 1.70
N VAL A 189 10.24 -13.05 0.53
CA VAL A 189 9.81 -12.45 -0.74
C VAL A 189 8.62 -13.23 -1.27
N VAL A 190 7.48 -12.56 -1.40
CA VAL A 190 6.24 -13.15 -1.92
C VAL A 190 5.91 -12.63 -3.31
N LYS A 191 5.08 -13.34 -4.09
CA LYS A 191 4.76 -12.89 -5.46
C LYS A 191 3.92 -11.62 -5.50
N SER A 192 2.99 -11.47 -4.56
CA SER A 192 2.10 -10.33 -4.46
C SER A 192 1.66 -10.14 -3.03
N LEU A 193 1.34 -8.89 -2.69
CA LEU A 193 0.94 -8.50 -1.36
C LEU A 193 -0.09 -7.38 -1.51
N ASN A 194 -1.33 -7.66 -1.12
CA ASN A 194 -2.46 -6.76 -1.29
C ASN A 194 -2.88 -6.19 0.07
N PRO A 195 -3.48 -4.98 0.10
CA PRO A 195 -4.17 -4.49 1.27
C PRO A 195 -5.16 -5.53 1.82
N ILE A 196 -5.26 -5.61 3.15
CA ILE A 196 -6.24 -6.40 3.90
C ILE A 196 -7.65 -5.87 3.58
N PHE A 197 -7.80 -4.55 3.50
CA PHE A 197 -9.07 -3.90 3.15
C PHE A 197 -8.97 -3.17 1.80
N VAL A 198 -9.96 -3.38 0.95
CA VAL A 198 -10.14 -2.62 -0.29
C VAL A 198 -11.58 -2.14 -0.31
N PHE A 199 -11.77 -0.82 -0.21
CA PHE A 199 -13.11 -0.24 -0.23
C PHE A 199 -13.80 -0.56 -1.56
N LYS A 200 -14.83 -1.40 -1.50
CA LYS A 200 -15.70 -1.67 -2.64
C LYS A 200 -16.82 -0.66 -2.60
N ARG A 201 -16.97 0.14 -3.66
CA ARG A 201 -18.19 0.95 -3.84
C ARG A 201 -19.36 -0.02 -3.92
N LEU A 202 -20.23 -0.01 -2.91
CA LEU A 202 -21.49 -0.74 -2.95
C LEU A 202 -22.39 -0.06 -3.98
N ILE A 203 -22.46 -0.70 -5.16
CA ILE A 203 -23.44 -0.49 -6.24
C ILE A 203 -23.38 0.89 -6.92
N ASP A 204 -22.84 0.89 -8.14
CA ASP A 204 -23.08 1.93 -9.15
C ASP A 204 -24.49 1.68 -9.71
N ILE A 205 -25.54 2.14 -9.00
CA ILE A 205 -26.89 2.14 -9.58
C ILE A 205 -26.87 3.23 -10.64
N LYS A 206 -26.59 2.82 -11.88
CA LYS A 206 -26.94 3.63 -13.05
C LYS A 206 -28.46 3.76 -13.08
N GLY A 207 -28.96 4.82 -12.45
CA GLY A 207 -30.30 5.35 -12.66
C GLY A 207 -30.30 6.29 -13.86
#